data_AF-A0A3B9M0T5-F1
#
_entry.id   AF-A0A3B9M0T5-F1
#
_cell.length_a   1.000
_cell.length_b   1.000
_cell.length_c   1.000
_cell.angle_alpha   90.00
_cell.angle_beta   90.00
_cell.angle_gamma   90.00
#
_symmetry.space_group_name_H-M   'P 1'
#
loop_
_entity.id
_entity.type
_entity.pdbx_description
1 polymer ?
#
loop_
_entity_poly.entity_id
_entity_poly.type
_entity_poly.pdbx_seq_one_letter_code
_entity_poly.pdbx_strand_id
1 'polypeptide(L)'
;MKIFTIFAFAVLSILLVSNTSKVTPFVSAQDGKKPPEVITLGTDAKLGSIKFNHLDHITKNRSVDGTKPIACVECHHTAQPASEAVKHPPHKTVWPADRTTTLTMELLEKNPTAVGAICRDCHARADTKPKLLPEIPQVKFEGSAEPTIMTNQQAFHRKCGSCHDEVVKARPDLTPPPPTSKKCMACHKKTAA
;
A
#
# COMPACT_ATOMS: atom_id res chain seq x y z
N MET A 1 -60.18 -46.84 9.85
CA MET A 1 -59.70 -47.66 8.70
C MET A 1 -58.97 -46.75 7.73
N LYS A 2 -57.73 -47.16 7.35
CA LYS A 2 -56.88 -46.65 6.25
C LYS A 2 -56.24 -45.26 6.46
N ILE A 3 -54.94 -45.07 6.77
CA ILE A 3 -53.64 -45.63 6.31
C ILE A 3 -53.15 -45.06 4.95
N PHE A 4 -51.97 -44.40 5.00
CA PHE A 4 -50.95 -44.02 3.97
C PHE A 4 -51.38 -43.03 2.87
N THR A 5 -50.58 -42.03 2.42
CA THR A 5 -49.19 -42.04 1.89
C THR A 5 -48.64 -40.57 1.88
N ILE A 6 -47.48 -40.22 2.45
CA ILE A 6 -46.08 -40.31 1.95
C ILE A 6 -45.63 -39.16 0.99
N PHE A 7 -44.71 -38.33 1.52
CA PHE A 7 -43.49 -37.69 0.95
C PHE A 7 -43.50 -36.92 -0.39
N ALA A 8 -43.00 -35.67 -0.34
CA ALA A 8 -42.06 -34.99 -1.28
C ALA A 8 -42.17 -33.46 -1.10
N PHE A 9 -41.16 -32.59 -1.09
CA PHE A 9 -39.71 -32.66 -1.21
C PHE A 9 -39.16 -31.25 -0.84
N ALA A 10 -37.95 -31.22 -0.27
CA ALA A 10 -36.99 -30.11 -0.26
C ALA A 10 -37.29 -28.79 0.49
N VAL A 11 -36.94 -28.78 1.79
CA VAL A 11 -36.50 -27.56 2.50
C VAL A 11 -35.18 -27.10 1.85
N LEU A 12 -35.23 -25.92 1.24
CA LEU A 12 -34.12 -25.26 0.58
C LEU A 12 -33.11 -24.76 1.63
N SER A 13 -32.15 -25.62 1.98
CA SER A 13 -30.98 -25.28 2.79
C SER A 13 -30.05 -24.33 2.03
N ILE A 14 -30.29 -23.01 2.13
CA ILE A 14 -29.31 -22.00 1.74
C ILE A 14 -28.37 -21.76 2.92
N LEU A 15 -27.40 -22.66 3.10
CA LEU A 15 -26.21 -22.39 3.90
C LEU A 15 -25.22 -21.63 3.01
N LEU A 16 -25.23 -20.30 3.14
CA LEU A 16 -24.15 -19.43 2.68
C LEU A 16 -22.87 -19.76 3.46
N VAL A 17 -22.08 -20.71 2.97
CA VAL A 17 -20.69 -20.84 3.39
C VAL A 17 -19.93 -19.69 2.76
N SER A 18 -19.65 -18.70 3.59
CA SER A 18 -18.82 -17.54 3.29
C SER A 18 -17.46 -18.01 2.81
N ASN A 19 -17.18 -17.82 1.52
CA ASN A 19 -15.85 -18.04 0.96
C ASN A 19 -14.94 -16.89 1.42
N THR A 20 -14.47 -16.94 2.67
CA THR A 20 -13.37 -16.09 3.12
C THR A 20 -12.11 -16.59 2.45
N SER A 21 -11.83 -16.11 1.24
CA SER A 21 -10.49 -16.20 0.67
C SER A 21 -9.55 -15.45 1.60
N LYS A 22 -8.86 -16.19 2.47
CA LYS A 22 -7.68 -15.69 3.17
C LYS A 22 -6.65 -15.37 2.09
N VAL A 23 -6.61 -14.11 1.67
CA VAL A 23 -5.53 -13.59 0.82
C VAL A 23 -4.30 -13.52 1.72
N THR A 24 -3.53 -14.60 1.77
CA THR A 24 -2.15 -14.54 2.19
C THR A 24 -1.39 -13.75 1.12
N PRO A 25 -0.71 -12.65 1.46
CA PRO A 25 0.28 -12.10 0.55
C PRO A 25 1.32 -13.20 0.34
N PHE A 26 1.44 -13.71 -0.87
CA PHE A 26 2.53 -14.60 -1.27
C PHE A 26 3.82 -13.77 -1.22
N VAL A 27 4.42 -13.71 -0.03
CA VAL A 27 5.82 -13.36 0.13
C VAL A 27 6.56 -14.63 -0.27
N SER A 28 7.10 -14.65 -1.49
CA SER A 28 8.03 -15.71 -1.90
C SER A 28 9.09 -15.86 -0.82
N ALA A 29 9.48 -17.09 -0.48
CA ALA A 29 10.44 -17.41 0.57
C ALA A 29 11.82 -16.80 0.26
N GLN A 30 11.96 -15.51 0.55
CA GLN A 30 13.23 -14.82 0.72
C GLN A 30 13.54 -14.85 2.22
N ASP A 31 14.82 -14.97 2.58
CA ASP A 31 15.29 -14.80 3.95
C ASP A 31 14.53 -13.65 4.62
N GLY A 32 13.75 -13.95 5.66
CA GLY A 32 12.87 -12.98 6.34
C GLY A 32 13.60 -11.78 6.95
N LYS A 33 14.91 -11.65 6.74
CA LYS A 33 15.78 -10.53 7.11
C LYS A 33 15.89 -9.46 6.02
N LYS A 34 15.48 -9.74 4.78
CA LYS A 34 15.64 -8.82 3.65
C LYS A 34 14.27 -8.30 3.19
N PRO A 35 14.18 -7.02 2.79
CA PRO A 35 13.01 -6.51 2.10
C PRO A 35 12.67 -7.38 0.88
N PRO A 36 11.37 -7.62 0.60
CA PRO A 36 10.99 -8.35 -0.60
C PRO A 36 11.48 -7.60 -1.84
N GLU A 37 12.01 -8.32 -2.82
CA GLU A 37 12.53 -7.69 -4.03
C GLU A 37 11.40 -7.06 -4.85
N VAL A 38 10.41 -7.87 -5.23
CA VAL A 38 9.25 -7.44 -6.00
C VAL A 38 7.98 -7.71 -5.20
N ILE A 39 7.16 -6.68 -5.02
CA ILE A 39 5.85 -6.75 -4.38
C ILE A 39 4.78 -6.62 -5.46
N THR A 40 3.73 -7.43 -5.38
CA THR A 40 2.53 -7.24 -6.20
C THR A 40 1.55 -6.36 -5.45
N LEU A 41 1.28 -5.17 -5.99
CA LEU A 41 0.34 -4.20 -5.43
C LEU A 41 -0.95 -4.17 -6.26
N GLY A 42 -2.06 -3.75 -5.65
CA GLY A 42 -3.33 -3.52 -6.33
C GLY A 42 -3.84 -4.75 -7.10
N THR A 43 -3.78 -5.94 -6.51
CA THR A 43 -4.30 -7.18 -7.12
C THR A 43 -5.79 -7.09 -7.50
N ASP A 44 -6.48 -6.17 -6.85
CA ASP A 44 -7.88 -5.78 -6.99
C ASP A 44 -8.10 -4.52 -7.85
N ALA A 45 -7.03 -3.93 -8.39
CA ALA A 45 -7.14 -2.70 -9.17
C ALA A 45 -7.79 -2.99 -10.53
N LYS A 46 -8.73 -2.12 -10.93
CA LYS A 46 -9.45 -2.23 -12.21
C LYS A 46 -8.54 -2.27 -13.44
N LEU A 47 -7.37 -1.61 -13.35
CA LEU A 47 -6.40 -1.53 -14.45
C LEU A 47 -5.38 -2.68 -14.43
N GLY A 48 -5.51 -3.61 -13.49
CA GLY A 48 -4.59 -4.71 -13.26
C GLY A 48 -3.54 -4.39 -12.20
N SER A 49 -2.87 -5.46 -11.76
CA SER A 49 -1.87 -5.39 -10.69
C SER A 49 -0.61 -4.65 -11.11
N ILE A 50 0.13 -4.17 -10.11
CA ILE A 50 1.41 -3.48 -10.28
C ILE A 50 2.50 -4.38 -9.72
N LYS A 51 3.56 -4.60 -10.50
CA LYS A 51 4.81 -5.21 -10.01
C LYS A 51 5.75 -4.11 -9.58
N PHE A 52 5.89 -3.92 -8.28
CA PHE A 52 6.75 -2.90 -7.69
C PHE A 52 8.07 -3.53 -7.25
N ASN A 53 9.18 -3.12 -7.87
CA ASN A 53 10.51 -3.55 -7.44
C ASN A 53 10.93 -2.70 -6.23
N HIS A 54 10.64 -3.19 -5.03
CA HIS A 54 10.92 -2.50 -3.78
C HIS A 54 12.43 -2.37 -3.53
N LEU A 55 13.20 -3.43 -3.82
CA LEU A 55 14.64 -3.43 -3.58
C LEU A 55 15.36 -2.35 -4.41
N ASP A 56 14.99 -2.19 -5.67
CA ASP A 56 15.56 -1.15 -6.54
C ASP A 56 15.32 0.27 -5.98
N HIS A 57 14.17 0.52 -5.38
CA HIS A 57 13.85 1.84 -4.83
C HIS A 57 14.69 2.17 -3.59
N ILE A 58 15.03 1.17 -2.78
CA ILE A 58 15.74 1.36 -1.51
C ILE A 58 17.25 1.11 -1.60
N THR A 59 17.76 0.60 -2.73
CA THR A 59 19.21 0.30 -2.92
C THR A 59 19.86 1.06 -4.05
N LYS A 60 19.13 1.42 -5.12
CA LYS A 60 19.68 2.20 -6.23
C LYS A 60 19.41 3.68 -6.01
N ASN A 61 20.16 4.54 -6.71
CA ASN A 61 20.01 5.99 -6.64
C ASN A 61 18.71 6.49 -7.32
N ARG A 62 17.58 6.25 -6.67
CA ARG A 62 16.21 6.51 -7.15
C ARG A 62 15.54 7.70 -6.46
N SER A 63 16.24 8.41 -5.58
CA SER A 63 15.80 9.73 -5.09
C SER A 63 15.54 10.70 -6.25
N VAL A 64 14.79 11.77 -5.96
CA VAL A 64 14.37 12.77 -6.94
C VAL A 64 15.56 13.35 -7.72
N ASP A 65 16.64 13.69 -7.02
CA ASP A 65 17.88 14.21 -7.60
C ASP A 65 18.81 13.11 -8.14
N GLY A 66 18.57 11.84 -7.79
CA GLY A 66 19.37 10.70 -8.22
C GLY A 66 20.70 10.54 -7.51
N THR A 67 20.89 11.15 -6.34
CA THR A 67 22.17 11.09 -5.62
C THR A 67 22.24 9.94 -4.63
N LYS A 68 21.08 9.48 -4.15
CA LYS A 68 20.96 8.48 -3.09
C LYS A 68 19.78 7.52 -3.25
N PRO A 69 19.76 6.39 -2.53
CA PRO A 69 18.56 5.57 -2.39
C PRO A 69 17.42 6.30 -1.69
N ILE A 70 16.19 5.85 -1.90
CA ILE A 70 15.01 6.39 -1.21
C ILE A 70 15.03 5.88 0.23
N ALA A 71 14.91 6.78 1.21
CA ALA A 71 14.88 6.39 2.61
C ALA A 71 13.58 5.64 2.95
N CYS A 72 13.62 4.68 3.87
CA CYS A 72 12.47 3.83 4.19
C CYS A 72 11.22 4.63 4.59
N VAL A 73 11.41 5.69 5.37
CA VAL A 73 10.34 6.57 5.86
C VAL A 73 9.78 7.51 4.80
N GLU A 74 10.38 7.62 3.61
CA GLU A 74 9.75 8.33 2.50
C GLU A 74 8.51 7.57 2.00
N CYS A 75 8.46 6.24 2.12
CA CYS A 75 7.30 5.41 1.79
C CYS A 75 6.56 4.93 3.04
N HIS A 76 7.29 4.40 4.03
CA HIS A 76 6.75 4.01 5.34
C HIS A 76 6.71 5.21 6.28
N HIS A 77 5.99 6.27 5.91
CA HIS A 77 6.05 7.58 6.58
C HIS A 77 5.54 7.59 8.02
N THR A 78 4.79 6.57 8.45
CA THR A 78 4.36 6.39 9.84
C THR A 78 5.44 5.72 10.70
N ALA A 79 6.48 5.18 10.07
CA ALA A 79 7.52 4.39 10.70
C ALA A 79 8.66 5.27 11.26
N GLN A 80 8.30 6.33 11.96
CA GLN A 80 9.22 7.28 12.59
C GLN A 80 8.63 7.88 13.86
N PRO A 81 9.43 8.53 14.72
CA PRO A 81 8.93 9.22 15.90
C PRO A 81 7.98 10.36 15.55
N ALA A 82 7.05 10.67 16.45
CA ALA A 82 6.11 11.78 16.27
C ALA A 82 6.84 13.12 16.04
N SER A 83 7.96 13.34 16.75
CA SER A 83 8.80 14.52 16.59
C SER A 83 9.40 14.67 15.18
N GLU A 84 9.60 13.56 14.46
CA GLU A 84 10.08 13.59 13.07
C GLU A 84 8.92 13.71 12.08
N ALA A 85 7.82 12.98 12.30
CA ALA A 85 6.67 13.02 11.42
C ALA A 85 6.12 14.46 11.23
N VAL A 86 6.02 15.24 12.32
CA VAL A 86 5.51 16.62 12.27
C VAL A 86 6.36 17.58 11.44
N LYS A 87 7.63 17.25 11.16
CA LYS A 87 8.51 18.05 10.30
C LYS A 87 8.16 17.91 8.81
N HIS A 88 7.30 16.96 8.46
CA HIS A 88 6.93 16.66 7.08
C HIS A 88 5.41 16.78 6.87
N PRO A 89 4.84 18.01 6.86
CA PRO A 89 3.44 18.21 6.51
C PRO A 89 3.12 17.53 5.16
N PRO A 90 1.96 16.86 5.03
CA PRO A 90 0.84 16.81 5.97
C PRO A 90 0.91 15.64 6.97
N HIS A 91 2.04 14.93 7.06
CA HIS A 91 2.16 13.74 7.90
C HIS A 91 2.09 14.10 9.39
N LYS A 92 1.14 13.48 10.08
CA LYS A 92 0.95 13.63 11.55
C LYS A 92 0.75 12.30 12.27
N THR A 93 0.67 11.22 11.51
CA THR A 93 0.39 9.88 12.05
C THR A 93 1.69 9.10 12.14
N VAL A 94 1.90 8.46 13.28
CA VAL A 94 2.98 7.50 13.50
C VAL A 94 2.41 6.16 13.94
N TRP A 95 3.11 5.08 13.62
CA TRP A 95 2.71 3.74 14.04
C TRP A 95 3.91 2.86 14.40
N PRO A 96 3.89 2.20 15.58
CA PRO A 96 2.91 2.39 16.67
C PRO A 96 2.95 3.81 17.26
N ALA A 97 1.94 4.19 18.04
CA ALA A 97 1.78 5.58 18.53
C ALA A 97 2.93 6.03 19.45
N ASP A 98 3.59 5.09 20.11
CA ASP A 98 4.73 5.26 21.03
C ASP A 98 6.08 5.00 20.35
N ARG A 99 6.12 4.97 19.00
CA ARG A 99 7.35 4.68 18.27
C ARG A 99 8.44 5.71 18.57
N THR A 100 9.60 5.22 19.01
CA THR A 100 10.79 6.03 19.34
C THR A 100 11.91 5.93 18.30
N THR A 101 11.74 5.11 17.26
CA THR A 101 12.78 4.85 16.26
C THR A 101 12.32 5.19 14.85
N THR A 102 13.24 5.70 14.04
CA THR A 102 13.06 5.88 12.59
C THR A 102 13.38 4.58 11.89
N LEU A 103 12.53 4.15 10.94
CA LEU A 103 12.81 2.97 10.12
C LEU A 103 14.03 3.22 9.23
N THR A 104 15.05 2.39 9.41
CA THR A 104 16.25 2.35 8.56
C THR A 104 16.54 0.90 8.17
N MET A 105 17.47 0.71 7.23
CA MET A 105 17.93 -0.63 6.84
C MET A 105 18.62 -1.34 8.02
N GLU A 106 19.45 -0.62 8.79
CA GLU A 106 20.15 -1.19 9.95
C GLU A 106 19.17 -1.63 11.05
N LEU A 107 18.07 -0.89 11.23
CA LEU A 107 17.02 -1.30 12.17
C LEU A 107 16.31 -2.56 11.67
N LEU A 108 16.03 -2.66 10.37
CA LEU A 108 15.35 -3.81 9.79
C LEU A 108 16.18 -5.10 9.85
N GLU A 109 17.50 -5.00 9.65
CA GLU A 109 18.43 -6.13 9.79
C GLU A 109 18.42 -6.71 11.21
N LYS A 110 18.26 -5.84 12.21
CA LYS A 110 18.19 -6.22 13.63
C LYS A 110 16.79 -6.65 14.05
N ASN A 111 15.76 -6.05 13.46
CA ASN A 111 14.37 -6.33 13.74
C ASN A 111 13.54 -6.34 12.44
N PRO A 112 13.33 -7.53 11.83
CA PRO A 112 12.54 -7.68 10.63
C PRO A 112 11.09 -7.17 10.72
N THR A 113 10.57 -7.02 11.93
CA THR A 113 9.19 -6.53 12.17
C THR A 113 9.12 -5.01 12.35
N ALA A 114 10.25 -4.30 12.29
CA ALA A 114 10.34 -2.86 12.56
C ALA A 114 9.55 -1.98 11.58
N VAL A 115 9.13 -2.50 10.43
CA VAL A 115 8.31 -1.78 9.44
C VAL A 115 7.00 -1.28 10.08
N GLY A 116 6.38 -2.10 10.93
CA GLY A 116 5.11 -1.77 11.57
C GLY A 116 3.93 -1.96 10.60
N ALA A 117 3.31 -0.85 10.17
CA ALA A 117 2.11 -0.86 9.34
C ALA A 117 2.41 -0.93 7.85
N ILE A 118 1.56 -1.63 7.08
CA ILE A 118 1.52 -1.53 5.61
C ILE A 118 0.46 -0.52 5.17
N CYS A 119 0.56 -0.02 3.93
CA CYS A 119 -0.28 1.08 3.44
C CYS A 119 -1.78 0.88 3.73
N ARG A 120 -2.30 -0.33 3.45
CA ARG A 120 -3.72 -0.67 3.58
C ARG A 120 -4.21 -0.84 5.02
N ASP A 121 -3.30 -0.95 5.98
CA ASP A 121 -3.68 -1.04 7.39
C ASP A 121 -4.28 0.29 7.88
N CYS A 122 -3.83 1.42 7.33
CA CYS A 122 -4.33 2.76 7.63
C CYS A 122 -5.14 3.36 6.46
N HIS A 123 -4.71 3.15 5.23
CA HIS A 123 -5.39 3.63 4.02
C HIS A 123 -6.29 2.53 3.47
N ALA A 124 -7.49 2.38 4.03
CA ALA A 124 -8.44 1.38 3.58
C ALA A 124 -9.03 1.74 2.19
N ARG A 125 -9.79 0.81 1.59
CA ARG A 125 -10.59 1.15 0.40
C ARG A 125 -11.69 2.15 0.79
N ALA A 126 -12.23 2.85 -0.20
CA ALA A 126 -13.45 3.63 0.00
C ALA A 126 -14.53 2.77 0.69
N ASP A 127 -15.25 3.39 1.63
CA ASP A 127 -16.36 2.78 2.37
C ASP A 127 -15.97 1.57 3.24
N THR A 128 -14.67 1.37 3.50
CA THR A 128 -14.17 0.32 4.40
C THR A 128 -13.43 0.91 5.59
N LYS A 129 -13.57 0.27 6.76
CA LYS A 129 -12.86 0.68 7.97
C LYS A 129 -11.38 0.25 7.90
N PRO A 130 -10.42 1.15 8.19
CA PRO A 130 -9.02 0.75 8.32
C PRO A 130 -8.79 -0.16 9.52
N LYS A 131 -7.72 -0.95 9.44
CA LYS A 131 -7.37 -1.94 10.46
C LYS A 131 -6.85 -1.27 11.74
N LEU A 132 -6.04 -0.22 11.59
CA LEU A 132 -5.28 0.36 12.70
C LEU A 132 -5.81 1.72 13.17
N LEU A 133 -6.71 2.34 12.42
CA LEU A 133 -7.23 3.67 12.70
C LEU A 133 -8.77 3.65 12.84
N PRO A 134 -9.37 4.61 13.56
CA PRO A 134 -10.82 4.70 13.66
C PRO A 134 -11.48 5.01 12.30
N GLU A 135 -10.83 5.83 11.49
CA GLU A 135 -11.28 6.27 10.16
C GLU A 135 -10.10 6.37 9.18
N ILE A 136 -10.41 6.43 7.87
CA ILE A 136 -9.39 6.64 6.84
C ILE A 136 -8.80 8.04 7.01
N PRO A 137 -7.46 8.21 7.02
CA PRO A 137 -6.84 9.51 7.18
C PRO A 137 -7.33 10.53 6.13
N GLN A 138 -7.48 11.77 6.56
CA GLN A 138 -7.82 12.89 5.67
C GLN A 138 -6.69 13.90 5.64
N VAL A 139 -6.47 14.50 4.48
CA VAL A 139 -5.45 15.52 4.28
C VAL A 139 -6.05 16.71 3.55
N LYS A 140 -5.97 17.89 4.17
CA LYS A 140 -6.24 19.15 3.48
C LYS A 140 -4.97 19.62 2.79
N PHE A 141 -5.00 19.68 1.46
CA PHE A 141 -3.88 20.19 0.68
C PHE A 141 -4.01 21.70 0.54
N GLU A 142 -2.87 22.37 0.31
CA GLU A 142 -2.89 23.80 0.01
C GLU A 142 -3.74 24.07 -1.24
N GLY A 143 -4.61 25.08 -1.14
CA GLY A 143 -5.56 25.42 -2.21
C GLY A 143 -6.77 24.49 -2.34
N SER A 144 -6.88 23.40 -1.56
CA SER A 144 -8.10 22.56 -1.58
C SER A 144 -9.17 23.11 -0.64
N ALA A 145 -10.41 23.24 -1.13
CA ALA A 145 -11.55 23.65 -0.30
C ALA A 145 -11.83 22.62 0.80
N GLU A 146 -11.91 21.36 0.39
CA GLU A 146 -12.21 20.23 1.27
C GLU A 146 -10.99 19.33 1.52
N PRO A 147 -10.95 18.62 2.67
CA PRO A 147 -9.99 17.55 2.90
C PRO A 147 -10.17 16.40 1.89
N THR A 148 -9.05 15.85 1.42
CA THR A 148 -9.03 14.63 0.63
C THR A 148 -8.96 13.42 1.55
N ILE A 149 -9.90 12.49 1.41
CA ILE A 149 -9.85 11.19 2.08
C ILE A 149 -8.76 10.34 1.42
N MET A 150 -7.74 9.96 2.19
CA MET A 150 -6.59 9.19 1.74
C MET A 150 -6.91 7.70 1.76
N THR A 151 -7.79 7.25 0.87
CA THR A 151 -8.01 5.82 0.62
C THR A 151 -6.73 5.13 0.12
N ASN A 152 -6.68 3.79 0.08
CA ASN A 152 -5.55 3.07 -0.52
C ASN A 152 -5.21 3.59 -1.92
N GLN A 153 -6.23 3.81 -2.74
CA GLN A 153 -6.07 4.32 -4.10
C GLN A 153 -5.41 5.70 -4.08
N GLN A 154 -5.89 6.62 -3.26
CA GLN A 154 -5.33 7.97 -3.17
C GLN A 154 -3.90 7.95 -2.60
N ALA A 155 -3.65 7.17 -1.56
CA ALA A 155 -2.33 7.04 -0.96
C ALA A 155 -1.29 6.52 -1.95
N PHE A 156 -1.59 5.43 -2.68
CA PHE A 156 -0.68 4.89 -3.69
C PHE A 156 -0.45 5.88 -4.85
N HIS A 157 -1.51 6.42 -5.46
CA HIS A 157 -1.34 7.32 -6.61
C HIS A 157 -0.61 8.60 -6.24
N ARG A 158 -0.89 9.17 -5.06
CA ARG A 158 -0.17 10.36 -4.61
C ARG A 158 1.28 10.03 -4.29
N LYS A 159 1.58 8.99 -3.51
CA LYS A 159 2.96 8.70 -3.12
C LYS A 159 3.83 8.27 -4.30
N CYS A 160 3.34 7.36 -5.15
CA CYS A 160 4.10 6.88 -6.31
C CYS A 160 4.14 7.95 -7.42
N GLY A 161 2.98 8.52 -7.75
CA GLY A 161 2.85 9.48 -8.85
C GLY A 161 3.63 10.77 -8.61
N SER A 162 3.53 11.37 -7.41
CA SER A 162 4.24 12.62 -7.11
C SER A 162 5.75 12.46 -7.20
N CYS A 163 6.32 11.42 -6.57
CA CYS A 163 7.76 11.17 -6.63
C CYS A 163 8.24 10.96 -8.07
N HIS A 164 7.52 10.18 -8.87
CA HIS A 164 7.90 9.97 -10.26
C HIS A 164 7.78 11.25 -11.11
N ASP A 165 6.75 12.06 -10.89
CA ASP A 165 6.59 13.34 -11.56
C ASP A 165 7.73 14.32 -11.19
N GLU A 166 8.12 14.35 -9.91
CA GLU A 166 9.27 15.12 -9.42
C GLU A 166 10.58 14.64 -10.04
N VAL A 167 10.78 13.32 -10.17
CA VAL A 167 11.95 12.75 -10.82
C VAL A 167 12.02 13.17 -12.30
N VAL A 168 10.91 13.11 -13.05
CA VAL A 168 10.89 13.56 -14.45
C VAL A 168 11.19 15.05 -14.55
N LYS A 169 10.69 15.85 -13.61
CA LYS A 169 10.97 17.29 -13.57
C LYS A 169 12.45 17.59 -13.27
N ALA A 170 13.02 16.88 -12.30
CA ALA A 170 14.40 17.11 -11.85
C ALA A 170 15.45 16.50 -12.80
N ARG A 171 15.09 15.42 -13.51
CA ARG A 171 16.00 14.64 -14.36
C ARG A 171 15.30 14.28 -15.69
N PRO A 172 15.09 15.26 -16.58
CA PRO A 172 14.33 15.05 -17.82
C PRO A 172 14.98 14.07 -18.81
N ASP A 173 16.30 13.87 -18.71
CA ASP A 173 17.08 13.08 -19.68
C ASP A 173 17.18 11.57 -19.35
N LEU A 174 16.44 11.10 -18.32
CA LEU A 174 16.43 9.68 -17.97
C LEU A 174 15.89 8.81 -19.11
N THR A 175 16.62 7.76 -19.42
CA THR A 175 16.23 6.76 -20.43
C THR A 175 16.23 5.35 -19.83
N PRO A 176 15.09 4.64 -19.78
CA PRO A 176 13.74 5.16 -20.07
C PRO A 176 13.28 6.17 -19.00
N PRO A 177 12.35 7.09 -19.35
CA PRO A 177 11.78 8.00 -18.37
C PRO A 177 10.95 7.21 -17.35
N PRO A 178 10.94 7.61 -16.06
CA PRO A 178 10.09 6.98 -15.07
C PRO A 178 8.59 7.11 -15.41
N PRO A 179 7.75 6.15 -14.97
CA PRO A 179 6.33 6.18 -15.25
C PRO A 179 5.65 7.30 -14.44
N THR A 180 5.01 8.26 -15.10
CA THR A 180 4.39 9.42 -14.45
C THR A 180 2.95 9.17 -14.01
N SER A 181 2.41 10.04 -13.16
CA SER A 181 1.01 9.99 -12.70
C SER A 181 -0.02 10.02 -13.85
N LYS A 182 0.40 10.51 -15.02
CA LYS A 182 -0.43 10.64 -16.23
C LYS A 182 -0.40 9.40 -17.13
N LYS A 183 0.49 8.44 -16.88
CA LYS A 183 0.69 7.26 -17.73
C LYS A 183 0.23 5.98 -17.01
N CYS A 184 -1.08 5.81 -16.87
CA CYS A 184 -1.68 4.73 -16.06
C CYS A 184 -1.13 3.33 -16.37
N MET A 185 -1.01 2.99 -17.66
CA MET A 185 -0.56 1.66 -18.12
C MET A 185 0.95 1.44 -17.97
N ALA A 186 1.72 2.47 -17.61
CA ALA A 186 3.15 2.31 -17.35
C ALA A 186 3.41 1.61 -16.01
N CYS A 187 2.48 1.74 -15.05
CA CYS A 187 2.51 1.01 -13.77
C CYS A 187 1.55 -0.19 -13.78
N HIS A 188 0.33 0.02 -14.26
CA HIS A 188 -0.71 -1.00 -14.25
C HIS A 188 -0.59 -1.91 -15.47
N LYS A 189 -0.41 -3.20 -15.22
CA LYS A 189 -0.46 -4.22 -16.27
C LYS A 189 -1.77 -4.96 -16.16
N LYS A 190 -2.61 -4.85 -17.19
CA LYS A 190 -3.76 -5.76 -17.34
C LYS A 190 -3.22 -7.19 -17.30
N THR A 191 -3.69 -7.97 -16.34
CA THR A 191 -3.55 -9.42 -16.41
C THR A 191 -4.25 -9.85 -17.70
N ALA A 192 -3.60 -10.68 -18.52
CA ALA A 192 -4.28 -11.27 -19.66
C ALA A 192 -5.58 -11.93 -19.13
N ALA A 193 -6.70 -11.65 -19.81
CA ALA A 193 -7.99 -12.27 -19.50
C ALA A 193 -7.94 -13.76 -19.79
#